data_AF-A0A2V5TF06-F1
#
_entry.id   AF-A0A2V5TF06-F1
#
_cell.length_a   1.000
_cell.length_b   1.000
_cell.length_c   1.000
_cell.angle_alpha   90.00
_cell.angle_beta   90.00
_cell.angle_gamma   90.00
#
_symmetry.space_group_name_H-M   'P 1'
#
loop_
_entity.id
_entity.type
_entity.pdbx_description
1 polymer ?
#
loop_
_entity_poly.entity_id
_entity_poly.type
_entity_poly.pdbx_seq_one_letter_code
_entity_poly.pdbx_strand_id
1 'polypeptide(L)'
;MQPLPVEYFSALAELPNCRHVFTRRIAGIDVSHNKAEALARLEKAHQQIRHATGFGDWPLLTAEQIHGDKIAIVDLADCRGSRVGCEDKHFSGCDGIITNQHGVAVGIYVADCCAVYIVDPKTPAIGLVHSGRKGTEFGVVSNAIAQMTARFGSNPGDLIVQLSPCIRPPHYEINFAAKIVEQCRAQGLHNINDGGICTACHVDVYYSYRAEKGRTGRMLALLGLL
;
A
#
# COMPACT_ATOMS: atom_id res chain seq x y z
N MET A 1 8.95 25.06 8.81
CA MET A 1 8.58 24.07 7.78
C MET A 1 7.16 23.63 8.04
N GLN A 2 6.29 23.63 7.04
CA GLN A 2 4.96 23.04 7.16
C GLN A 2 5.14 21.52 7.39
N PRO A 3 4.37 20.88 8.29
CA PRO A 3 4.48 19.44 8.51
C PRO A 3 4.22 18.68 7.21
N LEU A 4 4.98 17.61 6.98
CA LEU A 4 4.77 16.74 5.82
C LEU A 4 3.35 16.17 5.85
N PRO A 5 2.63 16.12 4.71
CA PRO A 5 1.28 15.57 4.64
C PRO A 5 1.34 14.04 4.63
N VAL A 6 1.75 13.45 5.74
CA VAL A 6 1.89 12.00 5.93
C VAL A 6 1.18 11.54 7.20
N GLU A 7 0.89 10.26 7.26
CA GLU A 7 0.35 9.54 8.40
C GLU A 7 1.19 8.30 8.71
N TYR A 8 1.24 7.98 10.00
CA TYR A 8 1.86 6.77 10.54
C TYR A 8 0.82 6.03 11.37
N PHE A 9 0.57 4.78 11.02
CA PHE A 9 -0.28 3.88 11.81
C PHE A 9 0.49 3.28 12.99
N SER A 10 -0.08 3.38 14.20
CA SER A 10 0.57 2.91 15.44
C SER A 10 0.96 1.43 15.38
N ALA A 11 0.12 0.58 14.78
CA ALA A 11 0.36 -0.86 14.64
C ALA A 11 1.66 -1.21 13.88
N LEU A 12 2.16 -0.30 13.05
CA LEU A 12 3.40 -0.48 12.29
C LEU A 12 4.53 0.44 12.79
N ALA A 13 4.20 1.61 13.35
CA ALA A 13 5.20 2.58 13.82
C ALA A 13 6.03 2.07 14.99
N GLU A 14 5.51 1.10 15.73
CA GLU A 14 6.18 0.46 16.87
C GLU A 14 7.12 -0.68 16.44
N LEU A 15 7.12 -1.06 15.16
CA LEU A 15 7.94 -2.16 14.65
C LEU A 15 9.36 -1.68 14.31
N PRO A 16 10.41 -2.24 14.92
CA PRO A 16 11.78 -1.76 14.75
C PRO A 16 12.44 -2.20 13.44
N ASN A 17 11.84 -3.17 12.72
CA ASN A 17 12.42 -3.81 11.53
C ASN A 17 11.80 -3.33 10.21
N CYS A 18 10.84 -2.41 10.25
CA CYS A 18 10.22 -1.87 9.06
C CYS A 18 9.98 -0.38 9.16
N ARG A 19 9.79 0.24 8.00
CA ARG A 19 9.34 1.61 7.88
C ARG A 19 8.08 1.63 7.03
N HIS A 20 7.10 2.45 7.40
CA HIS A 20 5.91 2.71 6.60
C HIS A 20 5.55 4.20 6.58
N VAL A 21 4.86 4.61 5.53
CA VAL A 21 4.28 5.95 5.38
C VAL A 21 3.00 5.83 4.55
N PHE A 22 1.95 6.56 4.94
CA PHE A 22 0.81 6.84 4.07
C PHE A 22 0.73 8.33 3.78
N THR A 23 0.78 8.74 2.51
CA THR A 23 0.63 10.16 2.18
C THR A 23 -0.83 10.60 2.26
N ARG A 24 -1.02 11.85 2.68
CA ARG A 24 -2.30 12.58 2.65
C ARG A 24 -2.35 13.46 1.39
N ARG A 25 -3.48 14.15 1.21
CA ARG A 25 -3.64 15.20 0.20
C ARG A 25 -2.53 16.24 0.34
N ILE A 26 -1.91 16.57 -0.79
CA ILE A 26 -0.88 17.59 -0.91
C ILE A 26 -1.53 18.87 -1.44
N ALA A 27 -1.47 19.94 -0.64
CA ALA A 27 -2.04 21.24 -0.99
C ALA A 27 -1.23 21.94 -2.10
N GLY A 28 -1.90 22.79 -2.89
CA GLY A 28 -1.25 23.62 -3.91
C GLY A 28 -0.89 22.92 -5.21
N ILE A 29 -1.24 21.64 -5.37
CA ILE A 29 -1.06 20.88 -6.61
C ILE A 29 -2.43 20.64 -7.24
N ASP A 30 -2.63 21.13 -8.47
CA ASP A 30 -3.84 20.83 -9.23
C ASP A 30 -3.81 19.36 -9.69
N VAL A 31 -4.68 18.54 -9.10
CA VAL A 31 -4.79 17.11 -9.38
C VAL A 31 -6.13 16.74 -10.01
N SER A 32 -6.92 17.73 -10.45
CA SER A 32 -8.24 17.49 -11.06
C SER A 32 -8.11 17.01 -12.51
N HIS A 33 -7.42 15.88 -12.69
CA HIS A 33 -7.01 15.30 -13.96
C HIS A 33 -7.23 13.79 -14.00
N ASN A 34 -6.93 13.16 -15.13
CA ASN A 34 -6.88 11.69 -15.20
C ASN A 34 -5.75 11.13 -14.30
N LYS A 35 -5.76 9.82 -14.01
CA LYS A 35 -4.78 9.17 -13.12
C LYS A 35 -3.33 9.47 -13.52
N ALA A 36 -2.99 9.37 -14.80
CA ALA A 36 -1.62 9.53 -15.27
C ALA A 36 -1.10 10.97 -15.07
N GLU A 37 -1.89 11.96 -15.48
CA GLU A 37 -1.53 13.36 -15.31
C GLU A 37 -1.51 13.78 -13.83
N ALA A 38 -2.46 13.32 -13.02
CA ALA A 38 -2.47 13.61 -11.59
C ALA A 38 -1.22 13.04 -10.89
N LEU A 39 -0.80 11.82 -11.26
CA LEU A 39 0.44 11.22 -10.73
C LEU A 39 1.70 11.98 -11.18
N ALA A 40 1.78 12.37 -12.47
CA ALA A 40 2.90 13.17 -12.96
C ALA A 40 3.04 14.50 -12.20
N ARG A 41 1.91 15.14 -11.86
CA ARG A 41 1.90 16.39 -11.08
C ARG A 41 2.28 16.17 -9.61
N LEU A 42 2.01 15.00 -9.05
CA LEU A 42 2.36 14.63 -7.67
C LEU A 42 3.79 14.10 -7.53
N GLU A 43 4.44 13.71 -8.62
CA GLU A 43 5.73 13.01 -8.63
C GLU A 43 6.79 13.72 -7.78
N LYS A 44 7.03 15.01 -8.02
CA LYS A 44 8.02 15.79 -7.27
C LYS A 44 7.73 15.81 -5.77
N ALA A 45 6.46 15.95 -5.39
CA ALA A 45 6.06 16.00 -3.99
C ALA A 45 6.19 14.62 -3.32
N HIS A 46 5.82 13.54 -4.02
CA HIS A 46 6.04 12.17 -3.55
C HIS A 46 7.52 11.83 -3.40
N GLN A 47 8.38 12.28 -4.33
CA GLN A 47 9.83 12.15 -4.20
C GLN A 47 10.36 12.88 -2.97
N GLN A 48 9.92 14.12 -2.72
CA GLN A 48 10.31 14.88 -1.53
C GLN A 48 9.86 14.19 -0.23
N ILE A 49 8.64 13.67 -0.20
CA ILE A 49 8.14 12.90 0.95
C ILE A 49 9.00 11.67 1.16
N ARG A 50 9.29 10.88 0.11
CA ARG A 50 10.18 9.71 0.22
C ARG A 50 11.52 10.06 0.86
N HIS A 51 12.19 11.11 0.38
CA HIS A 51 13.47 11.56 0.94
C HIS A 51 13.32 11.94 2.42
N ALA A 52 12.32 12.77 2.74
CA ALA A 52 12.13 13.27 4.09
C ALA A 52 11.68 12.18 5.07
N THR A 53 11.12 11.07 4.58
CA THR A 53 10.72 9.91 5.37
C THR A 53 11.71 8.74 5.23
N GLY A 54 12.94 8.98 4.75
CA GLY A 54 14.02 7.98 4.72
C GLY A 54 13.97 6.94 3.60
N PHE A 55 12.98 6.99 2.71
CA PHE A 55 12.88 6.13 1.51
C PHE A 55 13.58 6.71 0.27
N GLY A 56 14.30 7.84 0.42
CA GLY A 56 14.91 8.56 -0.70
C GLY A 56 15.96 7.73 -1.44
N ASP A 57 16.84 7.08 -0.68
CA ASP A 57 17.97 6.30 -1.22
C ASP A 57 17.57 4.86 -1.58
N TRP A 58 16.31 4.49 -1.38
CA TRP A 58 15.82 3.14 -1.60
C TRP A 58 15.10 3.06 -2.94
N PRO A 59 15.36 2.04 -3.77
CA PRO A 59 14.58 1.79 -4.97
C PRO A 59 13.09 1.66 -4.65
N LEU A 60 12.25 2.33 -5.44
CA LEU A 60 10.80 2.27 -5.32
C LEU A 60 10.24 1.23 -6.30
N LEU A 61 9.58 0.23 -5.73
CA LEU A 61 8.91 -0.86 -6.42
C LEU A 61 7.40 -0.57 -6.40
N THR A 62 6.78 -0.41 -7.56
CA THR A 62 5.33 -0.12 -7.68
C THR A 62 4.62 -1.15 -8.55
N ALA A 63 3.32 -1.30 -8.34
CA ALA A 63 2.44 -2.15 -9.14
C ALA A 63 1.63 -1.31 -10.14
N GLU A 64 1.27 -1.88 -11.28
CA GLU A 64 0.37 -1.26 -12.27
C GLU A 64 -1.04 -1.03 -11.71
N GLN A 65 -1.50 -1.93 -10.85
CA GLN A 65 -2.81 -1.93 -10.18
C GLN A 65 -3.99 -2.02 -11.15
N ILE A 66 -4.14 -3.21 -11.74
CA ILE A 66 -5.19 -3.53 -12.73
C ILE A 66 -6.52 -3.97 -12.08
N HIS A 67 -6.62 -3.88 -10.75
CA HIS A 67 -7.75 -4.31 -9.93
C HIS A 67 -8.01 -5.83 -10.00
N GLY A 68 -6.94 -6.61 -10.19
CA GLY A 68 -6.91 -8.06 -10.09
C GLY A 68 -6.43 -8.56 -8.73
N ASP A 69 -5.91 -9.79 -8.70
CA ASP A 69 -5.42 -10.49 -7.51
C ASP A 69 -3.93 -10.86 -7.56
N LYS A 70 -3.26 -10.59 -8.68
CA LYS A 70 -1.85 -10.97 -8.88
C LYS A 70 -0.92 -10.16 -7.98
N ILE A 71 0.07 -10.83 -7.43
CA ILE A 71 1.09 -10.27 -6.54
C ILE A 71 2.46 -10.43 -7.19
N ALA A 72 3.22 -9.34 -7.28
CA ALA A 72 4.63 -9.39 -7.63
C ALA A 72 5.45 -9.84 -6.42
N ILE A 73 6.34 -10.81 -6.63
CA ILE A 73 7.19 -11.37 -5.57
C ILE A 73 8.61 -10.89 -5.84
N VAL A 74 9.20 -10.23 -4.86
CA VAL A 74 10.56 -9.70 -4.94
C VAL A 74 11.41 -10.44 -3.93
N ASP A 75 12.17 -11.41 -4.42
CA ASP A 75 13.11 -12.23 -3.66
C ASP A 75 14.45 -12.28 -4.45
N LEU A 76 15.54 -11.82 -3.84
CA LEU A 76 16.84 -11.73 -4.51
C LEU A 76 17.54 -13.09 -4.67
N ALA A 77 17.03 -14.17 -4.07
CA ALA A 77 17.54 -15.51 -4.32
C ALA A 77 17.43 -15.92 -5.82
N ASP A 78 16.45 -15.39 -6.54
CA ASP A 78 16.23 -15.67 -7.97
C ASP A 78 16.96 -14.70 -8.92
N CYS A 79 17.62 -13.68 -8.39
CA CYS A 79 18.30 -12.65 -9.18
C CYS A 79 19.76 -13.03 -9.46
N ARG A 80 19.99 -14.13 -10.17
CA ARG A 80 21.31 -14.45 -10.75
C ARG A 80 21.67 -13.44 -11.86
N GLY A 81 22.07 -12.23 -11.46
CA GLY A 81 22.61 -11.19 -12.35
C GLY A 81 21.69 -10.01 -12.68
N SER A 82 20.45 -9.96 -12.16
CA SER A 82 19.57 -8.80 -12.32
C SER A 82 19.56 -7.96 -11.04
N ARG A 83 19.93 -6.68 -11.15
CA ARG A 83 19.99 -5.69 -10.07
C ARG A 83 18.60 -5.25 -9.57
N VAL A 84 17.72 -6.21 -9.25
CA VAL A 84 16.50 -5.88 -8.52
C VAL A 84 16.97 -5.32 -7.17
N GLY A 85 16.63 -4.07 -6.86
CA GLY A 85 17.17 -3.36 -5.69
C GLY A 85 18.25 -2.32 -5.98
N CYS A 86 18.53 -1.96 -7.24
CA CYS A 86 19.40 -0.80 -7.55
C CYS A 86 18.65 0.37 -8.19
N GLU A 87 17.46 0.14 -8.76
CA GLU A 87 16.68 1.14 -9.50
C GLU A 87 15.18 0.96 -9.25
N ASP A 88 14.43 2.06 -9.38
CA ASP A 88 12.96 2.05 -9.32
C ASP A 88 12.40 1.08 -10.37
N LYS A 89 11.34 0.33 -10.01
CA LYS A 89 10.72 -0.67 -10.89
C LYS A 89 9.21 -0.62 -10.82
N HIS A 90 8.57 -0.72 -11.99
CA HIS A 90 7.13 -0.82 -12.13
C HIS A 90 6.75 -2.23 -12.63
N PHE A 91 5.97 -2.96 -11.83
CA PHE A 91 5.52 -4.32 -12.16
C PHE A 91 4.17 -4.28 -12.87
N SER A 92 4.09 -4.88 -14.05
CA SER A 92 2.87 -4.96 -14.84
C SER A 92 1.94 -6.08 -14.37
N GLY A 93 0.63 -5.87 -14.53
CA GLY A 93 -0.39 -6.88 -14.34
C GLY A 93 -0.56 -7.38 -12.90
N CYS A 94 -0.11 -6.64 -11.90
CA CYS A 94 -0.28 -6.97 -10.49
C CYS A 94 -0.91 -5.83 -9.69
N ASP A 95 -1.42 -6.16 -8.51
CA ASP A 95 -2.07 -5.26 -7.57
C ASP A 95 -1.40 -5.23 -6.20
N GLY A 96 -0.36 -6.04 -5.99
CA GLY A 96 0.42 -5.98 -4.76
C GLY A 96 1.85 -6.43 -5.00
N ILE A 97 2.70 -6.12 -4.02
CA ILE A 97 4.09 -6.55 -3.99
C ILE A 97 4.34 -7.18 -2.62
N ILE A 98 5.03 -8.32 -2.60
CA ILE A 98 5.58 -8.91 -1.38
C ILE A 98 7.09 -9.08 -1.52
N THR A 99 7.82 -8.95 -0.40
CA THR A 99 9.28 -9.07 -0.38
C THR A 99 9.82 -9.36 1.01
N ASN A 100 10.95 -10.05 1.08
CA ASN A 100 11.80 -10.21 2.27
C ASN A 100 13.13 -9.42 2.14
N GLN A 101 13.20 -8.48 1.18
CA GLN A 101 14.41 -7.75 0.86
C GLN A 101 14.48 -6.44 1.66
N HIS A 102 15.65 -6.17 2.20
CA HIS A 102 15.96 -4.95 2.95
C HIS A 102 16.37 -3.82 2.00
N GLY A 103 16.16 -2.58 2.41
CA GLY A 103 16.63 -1.41 1.64
C GLY A 103 15.86 -1.15 0.34
N VAL A 104 14.67 -1.72 0.18
CA VAL A 104 13.74 -1.44 -0.93
C VAL A 104 12.43 -0.89 -0.39
N ALA A 105 11.81 0.04 -1.13
CA ALA A 105 10.50 0.57 -0.82
C ALA A 105 9.46 -0.05 -1.75
N VAL A 106 8.43 -0.70 -1.21
CA VAL A 106 7.23 -1.06 -1.99
C VAL A 106 6.19 0.06 -1.90
N GLY A 107 5.56 0.38 -3.02
CA GLY A 107 4.64 1.51 -3.16
C GLY A 107 3.33 1.15 -3.84
N ILE A 108 2.21 1.61 -3.27
CA ILE A 108 0.86 1.43 -3.83
C ILE A 108 0.12 2.77 -3.84
N TYR A 109 -0.48 3.12 -4.98
CA TYR A 109 -1.24 4.36 -5.12
C TYR A 109 -2.74 4.13 -4.92
N VAL A 110 -3.40 4.94 -4.10
CA VAL A 110 -4.84 4.81 -3.86
C VAL A 110 -5.57 6.14 -3.88
N ALA A 111 -6.82 6.10 -4.31
CA ALA A 111 -7.84 7.08 -4.00
C ALA A 111 -9.13 6.26 -3.88
N ASP A 112 -9.68 6.18 -2.66
CA ASP A 112 -10.76 5.29 -2.23
C ASP A 112 -10.44 3.80 -2.03
N CYS A 113 -9.67 3.14 -2.90
CA CYS A 113 -9.30 1.74 -2.63
C CYS A 113 -8.41 1.62 -1.38
N CYS A 114 -8.40 0.46 -0.72
CA CYS A 114 -7.55 0.25 0.44
C CYS A 114 -6.13 -0.14 0.02
N ALA A 115 -5.13 0.53 0.59
CA ALA A 115 -3.78 0.00 0.66
C ALA A 115 -3.67 -0.85 1.92
N VAL A 116 -3.39 -2.14 1.76
CA VAL A 116 -3.27 -3.10 2.85
C VAL A 116 -1.79 -3.38 3.07
N TYR A 117 -1.30 -2.97 4.23
CA TYR A 117 0.05 -3.25 4.71
C TYR A 117 0.02 -4.59 5.42
N ILE A 118 0.99 -5.45 5.13
CA ILE A 118 1.17 -6.76 5.74
C ILE A 118 2.62 -6.83 6.19
N VAL A 119 2.86 -7.07 7.46
CA VAL A 119 4.22 -7.18 8.02
C VAL A 119 4.34 -8.46 8.82
N ASP A 120 5.36 -9.24 8.53
CA ASP A 120 5.81 -10.34 9.35
C ASP A 120 7.00 -9.87 10.21
N PRO A 121 6.82 -9.68 11.53
CA PRO A 121 7.90 -9.28 12.42
C PRO A 121 8.81 -10.45 12.84
N LYS A 122 8.41 -11.71 12.62
CA LYS A 122 9.15 -12.91 13.05
C LYS A 122 10.05 -13.44 11.94
N THR A 123 9.52 -13.50 10.73
CA THR A 123 10.23 -13.86 9.51
C THR A 123 10.22 -12.63 8.62
N PRO A 124 11.24 -11.74 8.68
CA PRO A 124 11.20 -10.40 8.10
C PRO A 124 10.76 -10.41 6.62
N ALA A 125 9.48 -10.16 6.42
CA ALA A 125 8.81 -10.13 5.13
C ALA A 125 7.67 -9.14 5.20
N ILE A 126 7.42 -8.46 4.09
CA ILE A 126 6.41 -7.42 3.99
C ILE A 126 5.59 -7.61 2.72
N GLY A 127 4.37 -7.08 2.75
CA GLY A 127 3.46 -7.00 1.63
C GLY A 127 2.75 -5.65 1.61
N LEU A 128 2.60 -5.06 0.44
CA LEU A 128 1.76 -3.89 0.23
C LEU A 128 0.83 -4.13 -0.94
N VAL A 129 -0.48 -4.09 -0.68
CA VAL A 129 -1.50 -4.59 -1.58
C VAL A 129 -2.58 -3.55 -1.83
N HIS A 130 -2.91 -3.32 -3.10
CA HIS A 130 -4.06 -2.56 -3.55
C HIS A 130 -5.32 -3.44 -3.53
N SER A 131 -6.27 -3.12 -2.65
CA SER A 131 -7.53 -3.84 -2.53
C SER A 131 -8.71 -2.88 -2.69
N GLY A 132 -9.20 -2.77 -3.93
CA GLY A 132 -10.50 -2.18 -4.27
C GLY A 132 -11.57 -3.26 -4.41
N ARG A 133 -12.79 -2.88 -4.83
CA ARG A 133 -13.93 -3.83 -4.99
C ARG A 133 -13.55 -5.16 -5.66
N LYS A 134 -13.02 -5.12 -6.88
CA LYS A 134 -12.69 -6.32 -7.66
C LYS A 134 -11.55 -7.12 -7.03
N GLY A 135 -10.48 -6.45 -6.59
CA GLY A 135 -9.36 -7.12 -5.91
C GLY A 135 -9.81 -7.84 -4.63
N THR A 136 -10.69 -7.21 -3.84
CA THR A 136 -11.28 -7.87 -2.67
C THR A 136 -12.18 -9.06 -3.07
N GLU A 137 -13.01 -8.93 -4.11
CA GLU A 137 -13.81 -10.04 -4.65
C GLU A 137 -12.94 -11.22 -5.11
N PHE A 138 -11.78 -10.94 -5.71
CA PHE A 138 -10.80 -11.96 -6.11
C PHE A 138 -9.90 -12.45 -4.97
N GLY A 139 -10.00 -11.87 -3.76
CA GLY A 139 -9.19 -12.29 -2.61
C GLY A 139 -7.71 -11.90 -2.71
N VAL A 140 -7.38 -10.75 -3.31
CA VAL A 140 -5.99 -10.27 -3.49
C VAL A 140 -5.17 -10.27 -2.19
N VAL A 141 -5.80 -9.92 -1.06
CA VAL A 141 -5.14 -9.91 0.26
C VAL A 141 -4.87 -11.35 0.73
N SER A 142 -5.85 -12.25 0.60
CA SER A 142 -5.66 -13.67 0.90
C SER A 142 -4.56 -14.29 0.03
N ASN A 143 -4.51 -13.94 -1.26
CA ASN A 143 -3.45 -14.40 -2.14
C ASN A 143 -2.07 -13.88 -1.68
N ALA A 144 -1.96 -12.60 -1.30
CA ALA A 144 -0.70 -12.06 -0.77
C ALA A 144 -0.23 -12.79 0.49
N ILE A 145 -1.13 -13.04 1.45
CA ILE A 145 -0.83 -13.81 2.68
C ILE A 145 -0.36 -15.23 2.34
N ALA A 146 -1.09 -15.94 1.47
CA ALA A 146 -0.73 -17.29 1.05
C ALA A 146 0.64 -17.33 0.36
N GLN A 147 0.96 -16.33 -0.47
CA GLN A 147 2.27 -16.21 -1.11
C GLN A 147 3.38 -15.88 -0.09
N MET A 148 3.12 -15.04 0.92
CA MET A 148 4.08 -14.81 2.01
C MET A 148 4.36 -16.10 2.78
N THR A 149 3.34 -16.89 3.13
CA THR A 149 3.52 -18.22 3.73
C THR A 149 4.34 -19.14 2.84
N ALA A 150 3.96 -19.25 1.57
CA ALA A 150 4.59 -20.20 0.64
C ALA A 150 6.04 -19.84 0.28
N ARG A 151 6.37 -18.55 0.18
CA ARG A 151 7.69 -18.08 -0.27
C ARG A 151 8.64 -17.77 0.86
N PHE A 152 8.15 -17.14 1.92
CA PHE A 152 8.99 -16.67 3.01
C PHE A 152 8.84 -17.49 4.28
N GLY A 153 7.90 -18.44 4.32
CA GLY A 153 7.62 -19.21 5.53
C GLY A 153 6.89 -18.40 6.60
N SER A 154 6.25 -17.29 6.21
CA SER A 154 5.47 -16.47 7.12
C SER A 154 4.31 -17.24 7.73
N ASN A 155 4.15 -17.11 9.05
CA ASN A 155 3.02 -17.68 9.77
C ASN A 155 1.88 -16.63 9.83
N PRO A 156 0.69 -16.90 9.26
CA PRO A 156 -0.43 -15.96 9.32
C PRO A 156 -0.79 -15.47 10.73
N GLY A 157 -0.62 -16.31 11.76
CA GLY A 157 -0.89 -15.93 13.15
C GLY A 157 0.03 -14.84 13.71
N ASP A 158 1.22 -14.69 13.11
CA ASP A 158 2.23 -13.69 13.50
C ASP A 158 2.14 -12.41 12.65
N LEU A 159 1.38 -12.42 11.54
CA LEU A 159 1.28 -11.29 10.65
C LEU A 159 0.50 -10.13 11.28
N ILE A 160 1.01 -8.93 11.05
CA ILE A 160 0.37 -7.66 11.39
C ILE A 160 -0.18 -7.07 10.10
N VAL A 161 -1.50 -6.86 10.06
CA VAL A 161 -2.17 -6.20 8.95
C VAL A 161 -2.70 -4.85 9.38
N GLN A 162 -2.46 -3.84 8.53
CA GLN A 162 -2.98 -2.50 8.69
C GLN A 162 -3.68 -2.06 7.40
N LEU A 163 -4.94 -1.66 7.51
CA LEU A 163 -5.71 -1.06 6.42
C LEU A 163 -5.50 0.45 6.41
N SER A 164 -5.25 1.02 5.22
CA SER A 164 -5.26 2.48 5.04
C SER A 164 -6.68 3.05 5.12
N PRO A 165 -6.83 4.38 5.30
CA PRO A 165 -8.06 5.07 4.93
C PRO A 165 -8.51 4.68 3.52
N CYS A 166 -9.80 4.39 3.37
CA CYS A 166 -10.43 3.92 2.13
C CYS A 166 -11.91 4.30 2.12
N ILE A 167 -12.61 4.21 0.98
CA ILE A 167 -14.02 4.57 0.90
C ILE A 167 -14.89 3.54 1.62
N ARG A 168 -15.96 4.02 2.27
CA ARG A 168 -16.86 3.22 3.11
C ARG A 168 -18.31 3.63 2.90
N PRO A 169 -19.29 2.80 3.31
CA PRO A 169 -20.67 3.25 3.45
C PRO A 169 -20.79 4.52 4.32
N PRO A 170 -21.74 5.44 4.01
CA PRO A 170 -22.70 5.38 2.91
C PRO A 170 -22.14 5.87 1.56
N HIS A 171 -20.88 6.33 1.49
CA HIS A 171 -20.29 6.91 0.27
C HIS A 171 -19.95 5.86 -0.81
N TYR A 172 -19.86 4.60 -0.41
CA TYR A 172 -19.82 3.46 -1.32
C TYR A 172 -20.59 2.29 -0.73
N GLU A 173 -21.40 1.64 -1.56
CA GLU A 173 -22.32 0.59 -1.13
C GLU A 173 -21.60 -0.69 -0.65
N ILE A 174 -20.37 -0.91 -1.10
CA ILE A 174 -19.56 -2.06 -0.71
C ILE A 174 -18.57 -1.67 0.37
N ASN A 175 -18.68 -2.33 1.52
CA ASN A 175 -17.70 -2.24 2.58
C ASN A 175 -16.58 -3.28 2.37
N PHE A 176 -15.66 -3.01 1.43
CA PHE A 176 -14.55 -3.92 1.18
C PHE A 176 -13.54 -3.93 2.34
N ALA A 177 -13.45 -2.88 3.16
CA ALA A 177 -12.63 -2.91 4.39
C ALA A 177 -13.08 -4.03 5.33
N ALA A 178 -14.39 -4.14 5.60
CA ALA A 178 -14.93 -5.24 6.39
C ALA A 178 -14.64 -6.62 5.76
N LYS A 179 -14.81 -6.74 4.44
CA LYS A 179 -14.49 -7.98 3.71
C LYS A 179 -13.00 -8.35 3.79
N ILE A 180 -12.10 -7.38 3.70
CA ILE A 180 -10.65 -7.60 3.88
C ILE A 180 -10.38 -8.15 5.28
N VAL A 181 -10.99 -7.57 6.32
CA VAL A 181 -10.85 -8.05 7.71
C VAL A 181 -11.36 -9.48 7.85
N GLU A 182 -12.52 -9.81 7.26
CA GLU A 182 -13.05 -11.17 7.23
C GLU A 182 -12.10 -12.16 6.54
N GLN A 183 -11.56 -11.78 5.38
CA GLN A 183 -10.57 -12.55 4.64
C GLN A 183 -9.30 -12.81 5.46
N CYS A 184 -8.76 -11.79 6.12
CA CYS A 184 -7.61 -11.94 7.00
C CYS A 184 -7.90 -12.92 8.14
N ARG A 185 -9.04 -12.79 8.82
CA ARG A 185 -9.43 -13.71 9.91
C ARG A 185 -9.56 -15.15 9.42
N ALA A 186 -10.13 -15.35 8.22
CA ALA A 186 -10.25 -16.67 7.62
C ALA A 186 -8.90 -17.32 7.28
N GLN A 187 -7.84 -16.53 7.10
CA GLN A 187 -6.45 -17.00 6.93
C GLN A 187 -5.73 -17.24 8.26
N GLY A 188 -6.38 -17.02 9.41
CA GLY A 188 -5.79 -17.21 10.73
C GLY A 188 -5.06 -15.99 11.30
N LEU A 189 -5.22 -14.80 10.71
CA LEU A 189 -4.62 -13.58 11.25
C LEU A 189 -5.34 -13.14 12.53
N HIS A 190 -4.56 -12.69 13.51
CA HIS A 190 -5.07 -12.17 14.78
C HIS A 190 -4.88 -10.66 14.92
N ASN A 191 -3.81 -10.09 14.35
CA ASN A 191 -3.48 -8.67 14.48
C ASN A 191 -3.89 -7.90 13.21
N ILE A 192 -5.14 -7.42 13.19
CA ILE A 192 -5.72 -6.71 12.05
C ILE A 192 -6.20 -5.34 12.53
N ASN A 193 -5.67 -4.28 11.93
CA ASN A 193 -5.89 -2.90 12.33
C ASN A 193 -6.59 -2.13 11.23
N ASP A 194 -7.70 -1.49 11.58
CA ASP A 194 -8.47 -0.61 10.70
C ASP A 194 -8.90 0.62 11.49
N GLY A 195 -8.46 1.81 11.05
CA GLY A 195 -8.84 3.08 11.68
C GLY A 195 -10.28 3.52 11.40
N GLY A 196 -11.01 2.83 10.52
CA GLY A 196 -12.40 3.16 10.19
C GLY A 196 -12.58 4.44 9.36
N ILE A 197 -11.48 5.05 8.91
CA ILE A 197 -11.50 6.36 8.23
C ILE A 197 -11.99 6.21 6.79
N CYS A 198 -12.93 7.08 6.40
CA CYS A 198 -13.49 7.15 5.05
C CYS A 198 -12.86 8.29 4.24
N THR A 199 -12.24 7.98 3.11
CA THR A 199 -11.61 8.98 2.21
C THR A 199 -12.61 10.00 1.65
N ALA A 200 -13.83 9.55 1.32
CA ALA A 200 -14.88 10.41 0.80
C ALA A 200 -15.49 11.35 1.85
N CYS A 201 -15.37 11.05 3.16
CA CYS A 201 -15.82 11.93 4.23
C CYS A 201 -14.86 13.11 4.48
N HIS A 202 -13.57 12.95 4.11
CA HIS A 202 -12.49 13.86 4.47
C HIS A 202 -11.68 14.24 3.22
N VAL A 203 -12.35 14.80 2.22
CA VAL A 203 -11.71 15.19 0.95
C VAL A 203 -10.69 16.32 1.11
N ASP A 204 -10.69 17.04 2.23
CA ASP A 204 -9.66 17.99 2.62
C ASP A 204 -8.35 17.30 3.04
N VAL A 205 -8.44 16.07 3.56
CA VAL A 205 -7.29 15.27 4.04
C VAL A 205 -6.86 14.20 3.05
N TYR A 206 -7.79 13.61 2.30
CA TYR A 206 -7.53 12.53 1.35
C TYR A 206 -8.03 12.85 -0.05
N TYR A 207 -7.46 12.19 -1.05
CA TYR A 207 -8.04 12.11 -2.39
C TYR A 207 -9.14 11.05 -2.43
N SER A 208 -10.27 11.36 -3.05
CA SER A 208 -11.40 10.43 -3.21
C SER A 208 -11.88 10.42 -4.66
N TYR A 209 -11.65 9.29 -5.34
CA TYR A 209 -12.06 9.11 -6.73
C TYR A 209 -13.58 9.27 -6.90
N ARG A 210 -14.37 8.72 -5.98
CA ARG A 210 -15.83 8.76 -6.01
C ARG A 210 -16.36 10.15 -5.69
N ALA A 211 -15.89 10.78 -4.62
CA ALA A 211 -16.39 12.10 -4.21
C ALA A 211 -15.99 13.18 -5.23
N GLU A 212 -14.80 13.05 -5.85
CA GLU A 212 -14.26 14.01 -6.82
C GLU A 212 -14.50 13.59 -8.28
N LYS A 213 -15.48 12.69 -8.51
CA LYS A 213 -15.99 12.33 -9.86
C LYS A 213 -14.90 11.88 -10.84
N GLY A 214 -13.91 11.14 -10.33
CA GLY A 214 -12.84 10.51 -11.07
C GLY A 214 -11.64 11.40 -11.40
N ARG A 215 -11.71 12.71 -11.09
CA ARG A 215 -10.66 13.69 -11.36
C ARG A 215 -10.01 14.12 -10.05
N THR A 216 -8.99 13.39 -9.63
CA THR A 216 -8.32 13.60 -8.34
C THR A 216 -6.92 12.99 -8.31
N GLY A 217 -6.17 13.34 -7.27
CA GLY A 217 -4.84 12.83 -6.95
C GLY A 217 -4.86 11.39 -6.43
N ARG A 218 -3.69 10.91 -6.01
CA ARG A 218 -3.54 9.61 -5.36
C ARG A 218 -2.71 9.78 -4.10
N MET A 219 -3.15 9.19 -3.00
CA MET A 219 -2.27 8.90 -1.89
C MET A 219 -1.28 7.83 -2.33
N LEU A 220 -0.11 7.83 -1.69
CA LEU A 220 0.94 6.86 -1.86
C LEU A 220 1.17 6.17 -0.51
N ALA A 221 0.92 4.86 -0.49
CA ALA A 221 1.34 3.98 0.58
C ALA A 221 2.77 3.51 0.31
N LEU A 222 3.63 3.53 1.33
CA LEU A 222 5.02 3.07 1.28
C LEU A 222 5.30 2.12 2.45
N LEU A 223 6.00 1.03 2.16
CA LEU A 223 6.46 0.07 3.16
C LEU A 223 7.85 -0.45 2.75
N GLY A 224 8.72 -0.71 3.72
CA GLY A 224 10.03 -1.31 3.45
C GLY A 224 10.66 -1.90 4.70
N LEU A 225 11.51 -2.90 4.52
CA LEU A 225 12.30 -3.52 5.59
C LEU A 225 13.60 -2.72 5.79
N LEU A 226 13.94 -2.46 7.06
CA LEU A 226 15.13 -1.69 7.47
C LEU A 226 16.39 -2.53 7.47
#